data_AF-A0A976PTY2-F1
#
_entry.id   AF-A0A976PTY2-F1
#
_cell.length_a   1.000
_cell.length_b   1.000
_cell.length_c   1.000
_cell.angle_alpha   90.00
_cell.angle_beta   90.00
_cell.angle_gamma   90.00
#
_symmetry.space_group_name_H-M   'P 1'
#
loop_
_entity.id
_entity.type
_entity.pdbx_description
1 polymer ?
#
loop_
_entity_poly.entity_id
_entity_poly.type
_entity_poly.pdbx_seq_one_letter_code
_entity_poly.pdbx_strand_id
1 'polypeptide(L)' 'MKTTIDIPEEELREAIRHTGARTKREAVVTALAEFNRRRRLAKLVERFGTFEHFLSHDDLQRLRNEA' A
#
# COMPACT_ATOMS: atom_id res chain seq x y z
N MET A 1 17.34 4.73 5.21
CA MET A 1 18.26 5.75 4.63
C MET A 1 17.88 7.12 5.17
N LYS A 2 18.86 7.98 5.47
CA LYS A 2 18.62 9.39 5.84
C LYS A 2 18.75 10.22 4.56
N THR A 3 17.74 11.03 4.28
CA THR A 3 17.68 11.88 3.09
C THR A 3 17.25 13.28 3.54
N THR A 4 17.86 14.32 2.98
CA THR A 4 17.44 15.70 3.19
C THR A 4 16.62 16.12 1.99
N ILE A 5 15.37 16.52 2.22
CA ILE A 5 14.43 17.00 1.21
C ILE A 5 13.77 18.25 1.74
N ASP A 6 13.42 19.17 0.85
CA ASP A 6 12.62 20.34 1.21
C ASP A 6 11.14 19.97 1.11
N ILE A 7 10.38 20.30 2.15
CA ILE A 7 8.95 19.99 2.26
C ILE A 7 8.25 21.28 2.66
N PRO A 8 7.23 21.74 1.91
CA PRO A 8 6.45 22.90 2.31
C PRO A 8 5.89 22.71 3.72
N GLU A 9 6.06 23.73 4.58
CA GLU A 9 5.70 23.60 6.01
C GLU A 9 4.18 23.37 6.20
N GLU A 10 3.34 23.93 5.32
CA GLU A 10 1.89 23.71 5.36
C GLU A 10 1.52 22.24 5.08
N GLU A 11 2.12 21.63 4.06
CA GLU A 11 1.92 20.22 3.71
C GLU A 11 2.37 19.29 4.84
N LEU A 12 3.50 19.62 5.49
CA LEU A 12 4.00 18.84 6.61
C LEU A 12 3.06 18.96 7.83
N ARG A 13 2.51 20.15 8.09
CA ARG A 13 1.50 20.34 9.15
C ARG A 13 0.23 19.57 8.85
N GLU A 14 -0.23 19.55 7.60
CA GLU A 14 -1.37 18.73 7.17
C GLU A 14 -1.12 17.26 7.40
N ALA A 15 0.03 16.75 6.97
CA ALA A 15 0.42 15.37 7.21
C ALA A 15 0.40 15.04 8.71
N ILE A 16 0.94 15.92 9.57
CA ILE A 16 0.89 15.74 11.04
C ILE A 16 -0.56 15.69 11.54
N ARG A 17 -1.43 16.61 11.10
CA ARG A 17 -2.85 16.64 11.50
C ARG A 17 -3.59 15.37 11.07
N HIS A 18 -3.39 14.93 9.83
CA HIS A 18 -4.06 13.75 9.29
C HIS A 18 -3.56 12.44 9.90
N THR A 19 -2.27 12.37 10.25
CA THR A 19 -1.66 11.16 10.80
C THR A 19 -1.70 11.10 12.32
N GLY A 20 -1.93 12.21 13.02
CA GLY A 20 -1.83 12.30 14.48
C GLY A 20 -0.39 12.11 15.00
N ALA A 21 0.61 12.23 14.12
CA ALA A 21 1.99 11.98 14.44
C ALA A 21 2.57 13.01 15.42
N ARG A 22 3.46 12.57 16.31
CA ARG A 22 4.12 13.44 17.30
C ARG A 22 5.37 14.10 16.75
N THR A 23 5.92 13.56 15.66
CA THR A 23 7.17 14.04 15.05
C THR A 23 7.04 14.21 13.54
N LYS A 24 7.82 15.15 12.97
CA LYS A 24 7.91 15.38 11.52
C LYS A 24 8.25 14.08 10.77
N ARG A 25 9.17 13.28 11.31
CA ARG A 25 9.58 12.00 10.71
C ARG A 25 8.43 10.99 10.66
N GLU A 26 7.71 10.84 11.76
CA GLU A 26 6.58 9.90 11.86
C GLU A 26 5.48 10.27 10.86
N ALA A 27 5.12 11.55 10.76
CA ALA A 27 4.13 12.03 9.80
C ALA A 27 4.50 11.64 8.36
N VAL A 28 5.76 11.88 7.97
CA VAL A 28 6.26 11.57 6.62
C VAL A 28 6.29 10.07 6.35
N VAL A 29 6.75 9.27 7.31
CA VAL A 29 6.79 7.80 7.17
C VAL A 29 5.38 7.23 7.01
N THR A 30 4.42 7.70 7.82
CA THR A 30 3.03 7.27 7.75
C THR A 30 2.39 7.69 6.42
N ALA A 31 2.62 8.92 5.97
CA ALA A 31 2.12 9.39 4.68
C ALA A 31 2.65 8.55 3.51
N LEU A 32 3.95 8.20 3.50
CA LEU A 32 4.55 7.34 2.49
C LEU A 32 3.99 5.91 2.51
N ALA A 33 3.78 5.34 3.69
CA ALA A 33 3.21 4.01 3.84
C ALA A 33 1.78 3.97 3.28
N GLU A 34 0.98 5.00 3.59
CA GLU A 34 -0.40 5.13 3.16
C GLU A 34 -0.51 5.38 1.65
N PHE A 35 0.34 6.24 1.08
CA PHE A 35 0.43 6.44 -0.37
C PHE A 35 0.69 5.12 -1.10
N ASN A 36 1.68 4.35 -0.64
CA ASN A 36 2.00 3.07 -1.24
C ASN A 36 0.87 2.04 -1.07
N ARG A 37 0.18 2.04 0.08
CA ARG A 37 -1.00 1.19 0.31
C ARG A 37 -2.10 1.50 -0.70
N ARG A 38 -2.44 2.78 -0.91
CA ARG A 38 -3.44 3.19 -1.90
C ARG A 38 -3.06 2.79 -3.32
N ARG A 39 -1.78 2.93 -3.70
CA ARG A 39 -1.29 2.48 -5.01
C ARG A 39 -1.39 0.96 -5.20
N ARG A 40 -1.12 0.16 -4.15
CA ARG A 40 -1.32 -1.30 -4.20
C ARG A 40 -2.79 -1.67 -4.37
N LEU A 41 -3.69 -1.00 -3.64
CA LEU A 41 -5.13 -1.22 -3.77
C LEU A 41 -5.63 -0.82 -5.17
N ALA A 42 -5.19 0.31 -5.71
CA ALA A 42 -5.53 0.73 -7.07
C ALA A 42 -5.11 -0.34 -8.12
N LYS A 43 -3.88 -0.86 -8.02
CA LYS A 43 -3.42 -1.96 -8.89
C LYS A 43 -4.24 -3.24 -8.75
N LEU A 44 -4.76 -3.53 -7.55
CA LEU A 44 -5.62 -4.68 -7.32
C LEU A 44 -6.99 -4.47 -7.97
N VAL A 45 -7.55 -3.26 -7.86
CA VAL A 45 -8.80 -2.87 -8.52
C VAL A 45 -8.65 -2.91 -10.04
N GLU A 46 -7.53 -2.46 -10.60
CA GLU A 46 -7.24 -2.56 -12.04
C GLU A 46 -7.25 -4.00 -12.56
N ARG A 47 -6.92 -4.98 -11.71
CA ARG A 47 -6.97 -6.41 -12.04
C ARG A 47 -8.33 -7.05 -11.77
N PHE A 48 -9.25 -6.32 -11.15
CA PHE A 48 -10.57 -6.85 -10.86
C PHE A 48 -11.31 -7.10 -12.18
N GLY A 49 -11.76 -8.33 -12.39
CA GLY A 49 -12.41 -8.75 -13.64
C GLY A 49 -11.45 -9.09 -14.79
N THR A 50 -10.13 -8.94 -14.64
CA THR A 50 -9.15 -9.38 -15.65
C THR A 50 -8.68 -10.82 -15.44
N PHE A 51 -9.13 -11.50 -14.39
CA PHE A 51 -8.77 -12.89 -14.13
C PHE A 51 -9.64 -13.80 -15.00
N GLU A 52 -9.06 -14.30 -16.09
CA GLU A 52 -9.76 -15.20 -17.04
C GLU A 52 -9.99 -16.60 -16.44
N HIS A 53 -9.13 -17.02 -15.54
CA HIS A 53 -9.17 -18.35 -14.92
C HIS A 53 -8.96 -18.25 -13.40
N PHE A 54 -9.90 -18.85 -12.67
CA PHE A 54 -9.74 -19.18 -11.25
C PHE A 54 -9.48 -20.68 -11.13
N LEU A 55 -8.73 -21.07 -10.10
CA LEU A 55 -8.54 -22.48 -9.78
C LEU A 55 -9.90 -23.09 -9.48
N SER A 56 -10.24 -24.14 -10.24
CA SER A 56 -11.38 -24.99 -9.92
C SER A 56 -11.08 -25.83 -8.68
N HIS A 57 -12.12 -26.47 -8.14
CA HIS A 57 -11.96 -27.42 -7.04
C HIS A 57 -10.93 -28.52 -7.38
N ASP A 58 -10.95 -29.01 -8.63
CA ASP A 58 -10.06 -30.09 -9.09
C ASP A 58 -8.61 -29.59 -9.23
N ASP A 59 -8.41 -28.33 -9.64
CA ASP A 59 -7.08 -27.71 -9.66
C ASP A 59 -6.48 -27.61 -8.25
N LEU A 60 -7.29 -27.22 -7.26
CA LEU A 60 -6.88 -27.15 -5.86
C LEU A 60 -6.56 -28.54 -5.28
N GLN A 61 -7.36 -29.55 -5.66
CA GLN A 61 -7.18 -30.92 -5.20
C GLN A 61 -5.87 -31.52 -5.74
N ARG A 62 -5.49 -31.20 -6.98
CA ARG A 62 -4.20 -31.60 -7.57
C ARG A 62 -3.02 -30.97 -6.81
N LEU A 63 -3.04 -29.65 -6.62
CA LEU A 63 -1.96 -28.93 -5.91
C LEU A 63 -1.71 -29.46 -4.48
N ARG A 64 -2.77 -29.88 -3.78
CA ARG A 64 -2.65 -30.41 -2.41
C ARG A 64 -2.09 -31.82 -2.35
N ASN A 65 -2.26 -32.62 -3.40
CA ASN A 65 -1.81 -34.01 -3.45
C ASN A 65 -0.38 -34.15 -4.02
N GLU A 66 0.17 -33.08 -4.59
CA GLU A 66 1.54 -33.00 -5.13
C GLU A 66 2.57 -32.43 -4.13
N ALA A 67 2.14 -31.99 -2.94
CA ALA A 67 2.97 -31.45 -1.85
C ALA A 67 3.18 -32.47 -0.73
#